data_AF-A0A968Z6P7-F1
#
_entry.id   AF-A0A968Z6P7-F1
#
_cell.length_a   1.000
_cell.length_b   1.000
_cell.length_c   1.000
_cell.angle_alpha   90.00
_cell.angle_beta   90.00
_cell.angle_gamma   90.00
#
_symmetry.space_group_name_H-M   'P 1'
#
loop_
_entity.id
_entity.type
_entity.pdbx_description
1 polymer ?
#
loop_
_entity_poly.entity_id
_entity_poly.type
_entity_poly.pdbx_seq_one_letter_code
_entity_poly.pdbx_strand_id
1 'polypeptide(L)'
;MQNKTQNSHILNTRLARTRKWVTTITLASAALIEPTNSAQAAQFNFTFAQGTPIEVMSVFWEAGNAWSAQRVDSDFLDIVTDDVRVNIFVDYGTLPDTALAGARPGMTRVNYSNFLTQINRDRSSPDDYSASNHLKNDTTFDYLKGTTVEKGETVWLTRANAKALDLISSNETDFDARIRINSAAPWHYNTNEGVPSDKYDLLTSATHEIGHALGFVSGVDAVDILSQEGTTIDPNLDYVSPMDLVRYSDKSKALGVPDATNGSTYFSVDGGANNLGDFSTGVTNDGLQVSHWRDGDSRGIMTPLLEQGQRINISDLDLRLLDSIGWDRQPQLLADVKTAIGSIHWSADNPDLSALEKVLTDYLNAEMAKLAIERDAIKDLEPELWSELQARAEEEYQKRLLGIDETLSNVASVKGDPNQRLEEALKGASDEQKSLADLVLVYQNKLKDPLDRQIASWLNGSSTQLKTTSKTRLGCSLPP
;
A
#
# COMPACT_ATOMS: atom_id res chain seq x y z
N MET A 1 39.04 33.17 76.41
CA MET A 1 38.59 31.77 76.45
C MET A 1 38.79 31.17 75.06
N GLN A 2 39.95 30.57 74.84
CA GLN A 2 40.28 29.82 73.63
C GLN A 2 40.73 28.44 74.12
N ASN A 3 40.23 27.36 73.54
CA ASN A 3 40.98 26.11 73.59
C ASN A 3 40.86 25.37 72.26
N LYS A 4 42.03 25.23 71.64
CA LYS A 4 42.35 24.45 70.46
C LYS A 4 42.43 22.98 70.84
N THR A 5 41.92 22.11 69.99
CA THR A 5 42.21 20.67 70.01
C THR A 5 43.46 20.38 69.19
N GLN A 6 44.44 19.67 69.80
CA GLN A 6 45.57 19.05 69.11
C GLN A 6 45.82 17.65 69.68
N ASN A 7 46.00 16.70 68.76
CA ASN A 7 46.92 15.55 68.76
C ASN A 7 47.08 14.68 70.02
N SER A 8 46.90 13.37 69.89
CA SER A 8 47.99 12.40 69.59
C SER A 8 47.62 10.95 69.97
N HIS A 9 48.16 10.04 69.17
CA HIS A 9 48.09 8.57 69.26
C HIS A 9 48.75 7.97 70.50
N ILE A 10 48.16 6.92 71.09
CA ILE A 10 48.87 5.80 71.74
C ILE A 10 48.15 4.47 71.45
N LEU A 11 48.96 3.44 71.20
CA LEU A 11 48.73 2.09 70.69
C LEU A 11 48.16 1.05 71.67
N ASN A 12 47.72 -0.08 71.06
CA ASN A 12 47.73 -1.49 71.51
C ASN A 12 46.49 -2.05 72.24
N THR A 13 45.78 -2.98 71.60
CA THR A 13 45.99 -4.44 71.73
C THR A 13 44.97 -5.26 70.93
N ARG A 14 45.43 -6.43 70.47
CA ARG A 14 44.74 -7.42 69.62
C ARG A 14 43.48 -8.00 70.28
N LEU A 15 42.46 -8.30 69.46
CA LEU A 15 41.71 -9.57 69.53
C LEU A 15 40.99 -9.81 68.19
N ALA A 16 41.26 -10.98 67.62
CA ALA A 16 40.78 -11.43 66.33
C ALA A 16 39.26 -11.70 66.35
N ARG A 17 38.54 -11.13 65.37
CA ARG A 17 37.31 -11.71 64.83
C ARG A 17 37.31 -11.57 63.32
N THR A 18 37.45 -12.71 62.65
CA THR A 18 37.23 -12.92 61.22
C THR A 18 35.81 -12.50 60.86
N ARG A 19 35.66 -11.44 60.06
CA ARG A 19 34.44 -11.18 59.28
C ARG A 19 34.77 -11.39 57.81
N LYS A 20 34.13 -12.42 57.24
CA LYS A 20 34.07 -12.69 55.82
C LYS A 20 33.50 -11.45 55.12
N TRP A 21 34.27 -10.88 54.21
CA TRP A 21 33.74 -9.95 53.22
C TRP A 21 32.96 -10.81 52.21
N VAL A 22 31.63 -10.73 52.29
CA VAL A 22 30.78 -11.10 51.16
C VAL A 22 30.86 -9.93 50.20
N THR A 23 31.71 -10.06 49.18
CA THR A 23 31.66 -9.20 48.01
C THR A 23 30.36 -9.52 47.29
N THR A 24 29.30 -8.76 47.55
CA THR A 24 28.12 -8.77 46.70
C THR A 24 28.54 -8.16 45.37
N ILE A 25 28.88 -9.02 44.41
CA ILE A 25 28.91 -8.68 43.00
C ILE A 25 27.45 -8.37 42.66
N THR A 26 27.09 -7.09 42.64
CA THR A 26 25.86 -6.65 41.99
C THR A 26 26.08 -6.92 40.51
N LEU A 27 25.56 -8.05 40.04
CA LEU A 27 25.30 -8.26 38.62
C LEU A 27 24.39 -7.10 38.20
N ALA A 28 24.96 -6.13 37.51
CA ALA A 28 24.18 -5.26 36.66
C ALA A 28 23.48 -6.19 35.67
N SER A 29 22.19 -6.42 35.88
CA SER A 29 21.32 -6.91 34.83
C SER A 29 21.48 -5.94 33.68
N ALA A 30 22.28 -6.30 32.68
CA ALA A 30 22.10 -5.78 31.35
C ALA A 30 20.64 -6.10 31.03
N ALA A 31 19.77 -5.10 31.15
CA ALA A 31 18.51 -5.13 30.44
C ALA A 31 18.93 -5.37 28.99
N LEU A 32 18.65 -6.59 28.50
CA LEU A 32 18.59 -6.84 27.09
C LEU A 32 17.62 -5.77 26.58
N ILE A 33 18.18 -4.76 25.91
CA ILE A 33 17.42 -3.93 25.01
C ILE A 33 16.96 -4.93 23.96
N GLU A 34 15.77 -5.48 24.15
CA GLU A 34 15.07 -6.12 23.04
C GLU A 34 14.99 -5.04 21.96
N PRO A 35 15.50 -5.31 20.75
CA PRO A 35 15.32 -4.37 19.66
C PRO A 35 13.82 -4.13 19.55
N THR A 36 13.42 -2.88 19.78
CA THR A 36 12.06 -2.41 19.49
C THR A 36 11.75 -2.85 18.07
N ASN A 37 10.72 -3.68 17.88
CA ASN A 37 10.29 -4.16 16.58
C ASN A 37 10.10 -2.96 15.65
N SER A 38 11.08 -2.70 14.80
CA SER A 38 10.86 -1.96 13.56
C SER A 38 9.70 -2.65 12.85
N ALA A 39 8.76 -1.90 12.27
CA ALA A 39 7.73 -2.50 11.44
C ALA A 39 8.39 -3.42 10.41
N GLN A 40 8.11 -4.71 10.51
CA GLN A 40 8.74 -5.75 9.71
C GLN A 40 7.90 -5.87 8.44
N ALA A 41 8.44 -5.37 7.33
CA ALA A 41 7.76 -5.41 6.04
C ALA A 41 7.61 -6.84 5.51
N ALA A 42 6.70 -7.03 4.54
CA ALA A 42 6.46 -8.32 3.92
C ALA A 42 7.74 -8.94 3.36
N GLN A 43 8.01 -10.19 3.73
CA GLN A 43 9.21 -10.92 3.31
C GLN A 43 8.88 -11.79 2.10
N PHE A 44 9.41 -11.46 0.94
CA PHE A 44 9.27 -12.29 -0.25
C PHE A 44 10.31 -13.42 -0.26
N ASN A 45 9.84 -14.66 -0.42
CA ASN A 45 10.67 -15.85 -0.51
C ASN A 45 10.45 -16.53 -1.86
N PHE A 46 11.43 -16.43 -2.76
CA PHE A 46 11.33 -16.99 -4.10
C PHE A 46 11.97 -18.37 -4.21
N THR A 47 11.25 -19.30 -4.82
CA THR A 47 11.78 -20.59 -5.31
C THR A 47 11.69 -20.61 -6.83
N PHE A 48 12.71 -21.08 -7.51
CA PHE A 48 12.78 -21.03 -8.97
C PHE A 48 12.78 -22.42 -9.61
N ALA A 49 12.11 -22.56 -10.75
CA ALA A 49 12.19 -23.75 -11.58
C ALA A 49 13.61 -23.97 -12.12
N GLN A 50 13.97 -25.23 -12.35
CA GLN A 50 15.25 -25.59 -12.96
C GLN A 50 15.37 -24.94 -14.35
N GLY A 51 16.49 -24.25 -14.60
CA GLY A 51 16.75 -23.57 -15.87
C GLY A 51 16.29 -22.11 -15.92
N THR A 52 15.72 -21.57 -14.84
CA THR A 52 15.45 -20.13 -14.72
C THR A 52 16.77 -19.32 -14.81
N PRO A 53 16.89 -18.34 -15.72
CA PRO A 53 18.09 -17.50 -15.83
C PRO A 53 18.36 -16.69 -14.56
N ILE A 54 19.63 -16.45 -14.25
CA ILE A 54 20.04 -15.70 -13.04
C ILE A 54 19.53 -14.26 -13.07
N GLU A 55 19.43 -13.68 -14.27
CA GLU A 55 18.90 -12.35 -14.52
C GLU A 55 17.42 -12.26 -14.12
N VAL A 56 16.63 -13.30 -14.45
CA VAL A 56 15.23 -13.40 -14.02
C VAL A 56 15.16 -13.51 -12.49
N MET A 57 16.00 -14.37 -11.90
CA MET A 57 16.03 -14.54 -10.44
C MET A 57 16.34 -13.23 -9.72
N SER A 58 17.35 -12.48 -10.19
CA SER A 58 17.74 -11.19 -9.64
C SER A 58 16.62 -10.15 -9.73
N VAL A 59 15.95 -10.08 -10.87
CA VAL A 59 14.82 -9.15 -11.07
C VAL A 59 13.65 -9.48 -10.14
N PHE A 60 13.37 -10.75 -9.85
CA PHE A 60 12.32 -11.11 -8.90
C PHE A 60 12.62 -10.68 -7.47
N TRP A 61 13.89 -10.80 -7.02
CA TRP A 61 14.29 -10.26 -5.72
C TRP A 61 14.07 -8.75 -5.66
N GLU A 62 14.41 -8.04 -6.74
CA GLU A 62 14.17 -6.60 -6.82
C GLU A 62 12.67 -6.25 -6.90
N ALA A 63 11.87 -7.03 -7.62
CA ALA A 63 10.43 -6.88 -7.69
C ALA A 63 9.75 -7.13 -6.33
N GLY A 64 10.24 -8.08 -5.54
CA GLY A 64 9.81 -8.28 -4.15
C GLY A 64 10.17 -7.08 -3.28
N ASN A 65 11.42 -6.61 -3.37
CA ASN A 65 11.85 -5.38 -2.69
C ASN A 65 11.00 -4.17 -3.12
N ALA A 66 10.54 -4.11 -4.36
CA ALA A 66 9.70 -3.04 -4.85
C ALA A 66 8.38 -2.90 -4.06
N TRP A 67 7.87 -3.99 -3.47
CA TRP A 67 6.67 -4.06 -2.63
C TRP A 67 6.94 -3.93 -1.13
N SER A 68 8.12 -4.32 -0.64
CA SER A 68 8.42 -4.39 0.80
C SER A 68 9.61 -3.56 1.29
N ALA A 69 10.38 -2.92 0.42
CA ALA A 69 11.50 -2.08 0.80
C ALA A 69 11.14 -0.60 0.71
N GLN A 70 11.58 0.15 1.72
CA GLN A 70 11.56 1.62 1.76
C GLN A 70 12.18 2.19 0.46
N ARG A 71 11.36 2.77 -0.42
CA ARG A 71 11.81 3.50 -1.62
C ARG A 71 12.31 4.90 -1.27
N VAL A 72 13.62 5.13 -1.36
CA VAL A 72 14.22 6.47 -1.18
C VAL A 72 14.25 7.27 -2.50
N ASP A 73 13.86 6.66 -3.62
CA ASP A 73 14.02 7.19 -4.99
C ASP A 73 12.72 7.64 -5.68
N SER A 74 11.55 7.40 -5.07
CA SER A 74 10.29 8.05 -5.42
C SER A 74 9.92 9.07 -4.34
N ASP A 75 9.28 10.18 -4.71
CA ASP A 75 8.80 11.24 -3.79
C ASP A 75 7.75 10.76 -2.73
N PHE A 76 7.65 9.45 -2.50
CA PHE A 76 6.80 8.74 -1.56
C PHE A 76 7.50 7.43 -1.08
N LEU A 77 7.72 7.25 0.22
CA LEU A 77 7.99 5.96 0.89
C LEU A 77 6.66 5.33 1.33
N ASP A 78 6.06 4.48 0.50
CA ASP A 78 4.97 3.62 0.97
C ASP A 78 5.34 2.17 0.72
N ILE A 79 5.17 1.33 1.74
CA ILE A 79 5.50 -0.10 1.72
C ILE A 79 4.36 -0.92 2.32
N VAL A 80 4.24 -2.17 1.86
CA VAL A 80 3.42 -3.18 2.53
C VAL A 80 4.15 -3.63 3.81
N THR A 81 3.54 -3.39 4.97
CA THR A 81 4.19 -3.49 6.29
C THR A 81 3.79 -4.68 7.15
N ASP A 82 2.96 -5.57 6.64
CA ASP A 82 2.66 -6.83 7.31
C ASP A 82 3.89 -7.73 7.48
N ASP A 83 4.16 -8.21 8.69
CA ASP A 83 5.23 -9.17 8.97
C ASP A 83 4.81 -10.59 8.55
N VAL A 84 4.75 -10.80 7.24
CA VAL A 84 4.36 -12.07 6.63
C VAL A 84 5.42 -12.55 5.66
N ARG A 85 5.52 -13.88 5.53
CA ARG A 85 6.35 -14.50 4.49
C ARG A 85 5.50 -14.88 3.29
N VAL A 86 5.74 -14.22 2.17
CA VAL A 86 5.09 -14.50 0.88
C VAL A 86 5.99 -15.44 0.06
N ASN A 87 5.58 -16.70 -0.09
CA ASN A 87 6.32 -17.72 -0.82
C ASN A 87 5.86 -17.78 -2.28
N ILE A 88 6.75 -17.48 -3.22
CA ILE A 88 6.42 -17.46 -4.65
C ILE A 88 7.30 -18.44 -5.40
N PHE A 89 6.67 -19.31 -6.18
CA PHE A 89 7.38 -20.17 -7.13
C PHE A 89 7.42 -19.50 -8.50
N VAL A 90 8.60 -19.34 -9.08
CA VAL A 90 8.82 -18.68 -10.36
C VAL A 90 9.34 -19.68 -11.40
N ASP A 91 8.71 -19.69 -12.57
CA ASP A 91 9.13 -20.47 -13.73
C ASP A 91 9.40 -19.57 -14.94
N TYR A 92 10.31 -20.00 -15.81
CA TYR A 92 10.69 -19.31 -17.05
C TYR A 92 10.48 -20.25 -18.23
N GLY A 93 9.42 -20.03 -19.00
CA GLY A 93 9.01 -20.97 -20.04
C GLY A 93 8.02 -20.36 -21.03
N THR A 94 7.58 -21.14 -22.00
CA THR A 94 6.70 -20.62 -23.05
C THR A 94 5.30 -20.32 -22.53
N LEU A 95 4.80 -19.12 -22.86
CA LEU A 95 3.38 -18.74 -22.83
C LEU A 95 2.97 -18.36 -24.26
N PRO A 96 1.66 -18.31 -24.59
CA PRO A 96 1.23 -17.85 -25.90
C PRO A 96 1.71 -16.41 -26.17
N ASP A 97 1.95 -16.09 -27.44
CA ASP A 97 2.69 -14.89 -27.87
C ASP A 97 2.09 -13.55 -27.38
N THR A 98 0.82 -13.55 -26.98
CA THR A 98 0.13 -12.37 -26.47
C THR A 98 0.37 -12.09 -24.99
N ALA A 99 0.99 -13.01 -24.24
CA ALA A 99 1.20 -12.90 -22.80
C ALA A 99 2.69 -12.78 -22.46
N LEU A 100 3.05 -11.71 -21.75
CA LEU A 100 4.40 -11.48 -21.24
C LEU A 100 4.70 -12.32 -20.00
N ALA A 101 3.75 -12.42 -19.08
CA ALA A 101 3.84 -13.25 -17.90
C ALA A 101 2.43 -13.67 -17.43
N GLY A 102 2.38 -14.46 -16.36
CA GLY A 102 1.12 -14.76 -15.69
C GLY A 102 1.32 -15.34 -14.29
N ALA A 103 0.53 -14.85 -13.35
CA ALA A 103 0.41 -15.35 -11.99
C ALA A 103 -0.78 -16.29 -11.84
N ARG A 104 -0.57 -17.38 -11.10
CA ARG A 104 -1.62 -18.18 -10.47
C ARG A 104 -1.46 -18.04 -8.95
N PRO A 105 -2.19 -17.13 -8.31
CA PRO A 105 -2.19 -17.02 -6.85
C PRO A 105 -2.71 -18.31 -6.20
N GLY A 106 -2.11 -18.69 -5.08
CA GLY A 106 -2.66 -19.67 -4.18
C GLY A 106 -3.86 -19.05 -3.48
N MET A 107 -5.01 -19.71 -3.53
CA MET A 107 -6.27 -19.17 -3.02
C MET A 107 -6.73 -19.95 -1.78
N THR A 108 -7.38 -19.26 -0.85
CA THR A 108 -8.05 -19.84 0.30
C THR A 108 -9.45 -19.25 0.45
N ARG A 109 -10.30 -19.91 1.24
CA ARG A 109 -11.68 -19.50 1.48
C ARG A 109 -11.92 -19.42 2.97
N VAL A 110 -12.49 -18.31 3.41
CA VAL A 110 -12.83 -18.07 4.82
C VAL A 110 -14.29 -17.64 4.94
N ASN A 111 -14.89 -17.88 6.09
CA ASN A 111 -16.21 -17.33 6.40
C ASN A 111 -16.13 -15.80 6.46
N TYR A 112 -17.13 -15.12 5.92
CA TYR A 112 -17.19 -13.66 5.90
C TYR A 112 -17.11 -13.05 7.29
N SER A 113 -17.73 -13.66 8.31
CA SER A 113 -17.61 -13.20 9.70
C SER A 113 -16.16 -13.19 10.22
N ASN A 114 -15.34 -14.15 9.80
CA ASN A 114 -13.93 -14.22 10.19
C ASN A 114 -13.12 -13.17 9.44
N PHE A 115 -13.34 -13.04 8.12
CA PHE A 115 -12.74 -11.97 7.32
C PHE A 115 -13.07 -10.60 7.90
N LEU A 116 -14.35 -10.32 8.15
CA LEU A 116 -14.82 -9.06 8.71
C LEU A 116 -14.20 -8.77 10.10
N THR A 117 -14.03 -9.80 10.93
CA THR A 117 -13.38 -9.64 12.23
C THR A 117 -11.92 -9.23 12.06
N GLN A 118 -11.19 -9.86 11.14
CA GLN A 118 -9.77 -9.58 10.94
C GLN A 118 -9.54 -8.25 10.23
N ILE A 119 -10.23 -7.96 9.12
CA ILE A 119 -10.09 -6.67 8.40
C ILE A 119 -10.43 -5.46 9.29
N ASN A 120 -11.31 -5.62 10.29
CA ASN A 120 -11.59 -4.55 11.26
C ASN A 120 -10.50 -4.40 12.34
N ARG A 121 -9.76 -5.46 12.65
CA ARG A 121 -8.61 -5.43 13.57
C ARG A 121 -7.36 -4.87 12.88
N ASP A 122 -7.24 -5.14 11.59
CA ASP A 122 -6.12 -4.80 10.74
C ASP A 122 -6.09 -3.33 10.29
N ARG A 123 -7.09 -2.53 10.66
CA ARG A 123 -7.21 -1.15 10.16
C ARG A 123 -6.06 -0.29 10.67
N SER A 124 -5.23 0.18 9.75
CA SER A 124 -4.08 1.04 10.03
C SER A 124 -4.16 2.39 9.29
N SER A 125 -5.04 2.52 8.28
CA SER A 125 -5.17 3.72 7.46
C SER A 125 -6.61 4.28 7.36
N PRO A 126 -6.79 5.57 6.97
CA PRO A 126 -8.11 6.12 6.66
C PRO A 126 -8.90 5.34 5.60
N ASP A 127 -8.23 4.79 4.59
CA ASP A 127 -8.85 3.97 3.55
C ASP A 127 -9.37 2.66 4.15
N ASP A 128 -8.64 2.01 5.07
CA ASP A 128 -9.13 0.82 5.79
C ASP A 128 -10.37 1.12 6.61
N TYR A 129 -10.35 2.21 7.38
CA TYR A 129 -11.50 2.64 8.16
C TYR A 129 -12.68 2.91 7.25
N SER A 130 -12.47 3.56 6.10
CA SER A 130 -13.55 3.82 5.16
C SER A 130 -14.08 2.52 4.56
N ALA A 131 -13.23 1.67 3.99
CA ALA A 131 -13.62 0.44 3.32
C ALA A 131 -14.34 -0.52 4.26
N SER A 132 -13.76 -0.78 5.44
CA SER A 132 -14.33 -1.67 6.45
C SER A 132 -15.67 -1.19 7.02
N ASN A 133 -15.87 0.13 7.18
CA ASN A 133 -17.12 0.69 7.67
C ASN A 133 -18.28 0.53 6.66
N HIS A 134 -17.97 0.33 5.37
CA HIS A 134 -18.96 0.04 4.33
C HIS A 134 -19.23 -1.46 4.14
N LEU A 135 -18.48 -2.32 4.84
CA LEU A 135 -18.78 -3.74 4.90
C LEU A 135 -19.97 -3.99 5.84
N LYS A 136 -20.86 -4.89 5.43
CA LYS A 136 -22.04 -5.27 6.23
C LYS A 136 -21.60 -6.01 7.48
N ASN A 137 -21.99 -5.52 8.66
CA ASN A 137 -21.68 -6.18 9.94
C ASN A 137 -22.64 -7.35 10.23
N ASP A 138 -22.41 -8.48 9.56
CA ASP A 138 -23.23 -9.69 9.61
C ASP A 138 -22.37 -10.93 9.28
N THR A 139 -22.94 -12.13 9.28
CA THR A 139 -22.27 -13.35 8.80
C THR A 139 -22.28 -13.48 7.29
N THR A 140 -22.99 -12.60 6.60
CA THR A 140 -23.14 -12.58 5.14
C THR A 140 -22.95 -11.16 4.60
N PHE A 141 -22.62 -11.05 3.32
CA PHE A 141 -22.58 -9.78 2.59
C PHE A 141 -23.49 -9.87 1.35
N ASP A 142 -23.94 -8.71 0.88
CA ASP A 142 -24.74 -8.60 -0.34
C ASP A 142 -23.83 -8.02 -1.44
N TYR A 143 -23.90 -8.52 -2.68
CA TYR A 143 -23.10 -8.04 -3.80
C TYR A 143 -23.86 -8.12 -5.13
N LEU A 144 -23.55 -7.24 -6.07
CA LEU A 144 -24.12 -7.30 -7.41
C LEU A 144 -23.43 -8.38 -8.24
N LYS A 145 -24.22 -9.29 -8.81
CA LYS A 145 -23.76 -10.32 -9.75
C LYS A 145 -24.69 -10.40 -10.95
N GLY A 146 -24.13 -10.25 -12.14
CA GLY A 146 -24.91 -10.07 -13.37
C GLY A 146 -25.89 -8.91 -13.25
N THR A 147 -27.18 -9.20 -13.07
CA THR A 147 -28.21 -8.16 -12.93
C THR A 147 -28.88 -8.10 -11.56
N THR A 148 -28.55 -9.02 -10.66
CA THR A 148 -29.24 -9.26 -9.37
C THR A 148 -28.29 -9.08 -8.19
N VAL A 149 -28.84 -8.75 -7.03
CA VAL A 149 -28.10 -8.77 -5.76
C VAL A 149 -28.13 -10.19 -5.21
N GLU A 150 -26.96 -10.77 -4.99
CA GLU A 150 -26.77 -12.07 -4.37
C GLU A 150 -26.19 -11.92 -2.96
N LYS A 151 -26.25 -13.00 -2.19
CA LYS A 151 -25.69 -13.09 -0.84
C LYS A 151 -24.49 -14.00 -0.86
N GLY A 152 -23.39 -13.54 -0.26
CA GLY A 152 -22.20 -14.34 -0.02
C GLY A 152 -22.00 -14.62 1.46
N GLU A 153 -21.50 -15.81 1.77
CA GLU A 153 -21.17 -16.24 3.13
C GLU A 153 -19.66 -16.44 3.32
N THR A 154 -18.91 -16.51 2.20
CA THR A 154 -17.47 -16.73 2.22
C THR A 154 -16.73 -15.75 1.33
N VAL A 155 -15.50 -15.43 1.72
CA VAL A 155 -14.58 -14.59 0.93
C VAL A 155 -13.47 -15.48 0.38
N TRP A 156 -13.15 -15.28 -0.90
CA TRP A 156 -12.15 -16.04 -1.65
C TRP A 156 -10.92 -15.18 -1.90
N LEU A 157 -9.95 -15.29 -1.00
CA LEU A 157 -8.76 -14.43 -0.95
C LEU A 157 -7.50 -15.18 -1.34
N THR A 158 -6.48 -14.44 -1.78
CA THR A 158 -5.14 -15.00 -1.94
C THR A 158 -4.64 -15.46 -0.58
N ARG A 159 -3.77 -16.47 -0.57
CA ARG A 159 -3.10 -16.90 0.67
C ARG A 159 -2.25 -15.78 1.26
N ALA A 160 -1.67 -14.93 0.42
CA ALA A 160 -0.91 -13.77 0.88
C ALA A 160 -1.81 -12.77 1.64
N ASN A 161 -2.98 -12.39 1.12
CA ASN A 161 -3.97 -11.60 1.87
C ASN A 161 -4.38 -12.30 3.18
N ALA A 162 -4.56 -13.63 3.14
CA ALA A 162 -4.95 -14.38 4.33
C ALA A 162 -3.86 -14.38 5.41
N LYS A 163 -2.59 -14.29 5.03
CA LYS A 163 -1.47 -14.13 5.98
C LYS A 163 -1.46 -12.74 6.60
N ALA A 164 -1.63 -11.71 5.78
CA ALA A 164 -1.68 -10.31 6.23
C ALA A 164 -2.77 -10.12 7.28
N LEU A 165 -3.98 -10.61 6.98
CA LEU A 165 -5.13 -10.57 7.88
C LEU A 165 -5.10 -11.56 9.06
N ASP A 166 -3.99 -12.27 9.32
CA ASP A 166 -3.91 -13.31 10.37
C ASP A 166 -5.07 -14.34 10.29
N LEU A 167 -5.53 -14.65 9.07
CA LEU A 167 -6.54 -15.67 8.79
C LEU A 167 -5.89 -17.05 8.61
N ILE A 168 -4.63 -17.06 8.20
CA ILE A 168 -3.71 -18.20 8.22
C ILE A 168 -2.37 -17.74 8.79
N SER A 169 -1.53 -18.68 9.24
CA SER A 169 -0.21 -18.38 9.81
C SER A 169 0.65 -17.53 8.88
N SER A 170 1.20 -16.42 9.38
CA SER A 170 2.12 -15.53 8.64
C SER A 170 3.35 -16.24 8.06
N ASN A 171 3.73 -17.38 8.64
CA ASN A 171 4.88 -18.20 8.24
C ASN A 171 4.49 -19.53 7.58
N GLU A 172 3.24 -19.66 7.13
CA GLU A 172 2.80 -20.85 6.39
C GLU A 172 3.71 -21.05 5.14
N THR A 173 4.11 -22.29 4.88
CA THR A 173 5.19 -22.66 3.96
C THR A 173 4.76 -23.01 2.54
N ASP A 174 3.47 -23.26 2.30
CA ASP A 174 2.94 -23.45 0.95
C ASP A 174 3.18 -22.20 0.10
N PHE A 175 3.14 -22.38 -1.22
CA PHE A 175 3.25 -21.27 -2.16
C PHE A 175 1.99 -20.41 -2.16
N ASP A 176 2.19 -19.11 -2.00
CA ASP A 176 1.16 -18.07 -2.11
C ASP A 176 0.91 -17.67 -3.57
N ALA A 177 1.87 -17.92 -4.47
CA ALA A 177 1.65 -17.82 -5.90
C ALA A 177 2.64 -18.67 -6.70
N ARG A 178 2.22 -18.99 -7.94
CA ARG A 178 3.10 -19.50 -8.99
C ARG A 178 3.10 -18.48 -10.13
N ILE A 179 4.27 -17.98 -10.51
CA ILE A 179 4.42 -17.00 -11.58
C ILE A 179 5.22 -17.64 -12.72
N ARG A 180 4.76 -17.49 -13.95
CA ARG A 180 5.50 -17.87 -15.15
C ARG A 180 5.83 -16.65 -15.98
N ILE A 181 7.11 -16.49 -16.32
CA ILE A 181 7.60 -15.49 -17.27
C ILE A 181 7.73 -16.13 -18.65
N ASN A 182 7.26 -15.43 -19.69
CA ASN A 182 7.35 -15.93 -21.06
C ASN A 182 8.80 -15.90 -21.56
N SER A 183 9.38 -17.07 -21.79
CA SER A 183 10.76 -17.18 -22.27
C SER A 183 10.97 -16.69 -23.71
N ALA A 184 9.90 -16.48 -24.46
CA ALA A 184 9.95 -16.00 -25.85
C ALA A 184 9.94 -14.47 -25.97
N ALA A 185 9.62 -13.74 -24.89
CA ALA A 185 9.52 -12.28 -24.95
C ALA A 185 10.91 -11.60 -24.97
N PRO A 186 11.06 -10.46 -25.68
CA PRO A 186 12.32 -9.71 -25.74
C PRO A 186 12.53 -8.90 -24.45
N TRP A 187 13.03 -9.54 -23.40
CA TRP A 187 13.20 -8.91 -22.08
C TRP A 187 14.38 -7.95 -21.98
N HIS A 188 14.18 -6.90 -21.19
CA HIS A 188 15.20 -6.09 -20.56
C HIS A 188 15.29 -6.49 -19.08
N TYR A 189 16.49 -6.85 -18.64
CA TYR A 189 16.75 -7.35 -17.28
C TYR A 189 17.43 -6.32 -16.37
N ASN A 190 17.98 -5.23 -16.93
CA ASN A 190 18.74 -4.26 -16.15
C ASN A 190 17.80 -3.24 -15.52
N THR A 191 17.72 -3.27 -14.21
CA THR A 191 16.81 -2.41 -13.44
C THR A 191 17.35 -1.01 -13.20
N ASN A 192 18.66 -0.80 -13.41
CA ASN A 192 19.35 0.48 -13.17
C ASN A 192 19.47 1.37 -14.42
N GLU A 193 19.02 0.89 -15.57
CA GLU A 193 19.08 1.62 -16.85
C GLU A 193 17.67 1.86 -17.41
N GLY A 194 17.58 2.79 -18.36
CA GLY A 194 16.37 3.00 -19.13
C GLY A 194 16.07 1.82 -20.06
N VAL A 195 14.79 1.49 -20.22
CA VAL A 195 14.34 0.35 -21.01
C VAL A 195 14.52 0.64 -22.51
N PRO A 196 15.24 -0.20 -23.28
CA PRO A 196 15.36 -0.04 -24.72
C PRO A 196 14.01 -0.15 -25.43
N SER A 197 13.80 0.63 -26.48
CA SER A 197 12.52 0.73 -27.20
C SER A 197 12.04 -0.55 -27.87
N ASP A 198 12.91 -1.56 -28.02
CA ASP A 198 12.60 -2.88 -28.60
C ASP A 198 12.47 -3.99 -27.55
N LYS A 199 12.46 -3.63 -26.25
CA LYS A 199 12.42 -4.57 -25.13
C LYS A 199 11.27 -4.29 -24.17
N TYR A 200 10.76 -5.34 -23.53
CA TYR A 200 9.83 -5.22 -22.39
C TYR A 200 10.62 -5.23 -21.09
N ASP A 201 10.21 -4.41 -20.13
CA ASP A 201 10.86 -4.35 -18.82
C ASP A 201 10.44 -5.53 -17.93
N LEU A 202 11.38 -6.40 -17.58
CA LEU A 202 11.08 -7.56 -16.75
C LEU A 202 10.74 -7.16 -15.31
N LEU A 203 11.33 -6.08 -14.78
CA LEU A 203 11.02 -5.60 -13.43
C LEU A 203 9.55 -5.21 -13.34
N THR A 204 9.07 -4.39 -14.27
CA THR A 204 7.65 -4.02 -14.37
C THR A 204 6.75 -5.26 -14.40
N SER A 205 7.05 -6.23 -15.29
CA SER A 205 6.25 -7.45 -15.39
C SER A 205 6.30 -8.29 -14.11
N ALA A 206 7.46 -8.48 -13.49
CA ALA A 206 7.59 -9.26 -12.26
C ALA A 206 6.87 -8.59 -11.09
N THR A 207 7.00 -7.27 -10.93
CA THR A 207 6.30 -6.50 -9.88
C THR A 207 4.79 -6.57 -10.06
N HIS A 208 4.31 -6.49 -11.30
CA HIS A 208 2.90 -6.68 -11.66
C HIS A 208 2.37 -8.06 -11.24
N GLU A 209 3.07 -9.14 -11.61
CA GLU A 209 2.64 -10.50 -11.25
C GLU A 209 2.66 -10.75 -9.74
N ILE A 210 3.55 -10.10 -9.00
CA ILE A 210 3.54 -10.12 -7.53
C ILE A 210 2.30 -9.39 -6.99
N GLY A 211 1.84 -8.31 -7.60
CA GLY A 211 0.60 -7.63 -7.19
C GLY A 211 -0.64 -8.54 -7.21
N HIS A 212 -0.74 -9.42 -8.22
CA HIS A 212 -1.77 -10.47 -8.22
C HIS A 212 -1.60 -11.48 -7.07
N ALA A 213 -0.37 -11.86 -6.75
CA ALA A 213 -0.10 -12.73 -5.61
C ALA A 213 -0.56 -12.10 -4.29
N LEU A 214 -0.38 -10.77 -4.16
CA LEU A 214 -0.75 -10.02 -2.97
C LEU A 214 -2.27 -9.89 -2.81
N GLY A 215 -3.05 -9.78 -3.89
CA GLY A 215 -4.50 -9.67 -3.73
C GLY A 215 -5.25 -8.95 -4.83
N PHE A 216 -4.52 -8.46 -5.85
CA PHE A 216 -5.10 -7.76 -6.99
C PHE A 216 -5.79 -8.77 -7.94
N VAL A 217 -6.86 -9.40 -7.47
CA VAL A 217 -7.61 -10.44 -8.15
C VAL A 217 -9.10 -10.26 -7.93
N SER A 218 -9.89 -10.55 -8.94
CA SER A 218 -11.35 -10.60 -8.88
C SER A 218 -11.83 -12.03 -9.08
N GLY A 219 -12.87 -12.41 -8.34
CA GLY A 219 -13.53 -13.69 -8.58
C GLY A 219 -14.31 -13.74 -9.91
N VAL A 220 -14.59 -12.59 -10.54
CA VAL A 220 -15.19 -12.52 -11.89
C VAL A 220 -14.29 -13.21 -12.91
N ASP A 221 -12.98 -12.91 -12.90
CA ASP A 221 -12.03 -13.54 -13.82
C ASP A 221 -11.89 -15.04 -13.55
N ALA A 222 -11.98 -15.47 -12.28
CA ALA A 222 -11.91 -16.88 -11.94
C ALA A 222 -13.10 -17.68 -12.48
N VAL A 223 -14.32 -17.12 -12.40
CA VAL A 223 -15.52 -17.72 -13.00
C VAL A 223 -15.36 -17.82 -14.52
N ASP A 224 -14.84 -16.78 -15.16
CA ASP A 224 -14.60 -16.76 -16.60
C ASP A 224 -13.53 -17.79 -17.03
N ILE A 225 -12.45 -17.94 -16.25
CA ILE A 225 -11.39 -18.92 -16.50
C ILE A 225 -11.90 -20.35 -16.30
N LEU A 226 -12.54 -20.65 -15.17
CA LEU A 226 -13.05 -21.99 -14.87
C LEU A 226 -14.07 -22.44 -15.91
N SER A 227 -14.90 -21.51 -16.40
CA SER A 227 -15.84 -21.77 -17.50
C SER A 227 -15.12 -22.12 -18.80
N GLN A 228 -14.05 -21.41 -19.15
CA GLN A 228 -13.25 -21.67 -20.35
C GLN A 228 -12.49 -23.00 -20.29
N GLU A 229 -12.00 -23.38 -19.11
CA GLU A 229 -11.33 -24.66 -18.87
C GLU A 229 -12.32 -25.85 -18.83
N GLY A 230 -13.63 -25.60 -18.95
CA GLY A 230 -14.66 -26.64 -18.85
C GLY A 230 -14.82 -27.20 -17.43
N THR A 231 -14.29 -26.49 -16.43
CA THR A 231 -14.43 -26.84 -15.03
C THR A 231 -15.83 -26.48 -14.55
N THR A 232 -16.48 -27.40 -13.84
CA THR A 232 -17.78 -27.12 -13.23
C THR A 232 -17.58 -26.12 -12.09
N ILE A 233 -18.10 -24.91 -12.28
CA ILE A 233 -18.19 -23.92 -11.20
C ILE A 233 -19.15 -24.47 -10.15
N ASP A 234 -18.69 -24.56 -8.91
CA ASP A 234 -19.56 -24.93 -7.80
C ASP A 234 -20.51 -23.75 -7.52
N PRO A 235 -21.83 -23.90 -7.77
CA PRO A 235 -22.78 -22.82 -7.57
C PRO A 235 -22.95 -22.45 -6.09
N ASN A 236 -22.43 -23.27 -5.16
CA ASN A 236 -22.48 -23.01 -3.73
C ASN A 236 -21.26 -22.26 -3.20
N LEU A 237 -20.28 -21.93 -4.06
CA LEU A 237 -19.09 -21.19 -3.66
C LEU A 237 -19.14 -19.76 -4.18
N ASP A 238 -18.96 -18.81 -3.27
CA ASP A 238 -18.85 -17.38 -3.62
C ASP A 238 -17.46 -17.09 -4.20
N TYR A 239 -17.36 -16.83 -5.49
CA TYR A 239 -16.12 -16.31 -6.09
C TYR A 239 -16.12 -14.80 -5.95
N VAL A 240 -15.98 -14.32 -4.71
CA VAL A 240 -15.86 -12.89 -4.38
C VAL A 240 -14.55 -12.72 -3.62
N SER A 241 -13.63 -11.96 -4.21
CA SER A 241 -12.37 -11.61 -3.55
C SER A 241 -12.53 -10.38 -2.65
N PRO A 242 -11.56 -10.10 -1.77
CA PRO A 242 -11.50 -8.81 -1.08
C PRO A 242 -11.56 -7.60 -2.02
N MET A 243 -10.92 -7.67 -3.19
CA MET A 243 -10.97 -6.60 -4.19
C MET A 243 -12.39 -6.36 -4.72
N ASP A 244 -13.20 -7.42 -4.90
CA ASP A 244 -14.59 -7.27 -5.32
C ASP A 244 -15.47 -6.55 -4.27
N LEU A 245 -15.08 -6.56 -2.98
CA LEU A 245 -15.79 -5.85 -1.92
C LEU A 245 -15.56 -4.33 -1.93
N VAL A 246 -14.53 -3.87 -2.67
CA VAL A 246 -14.22 -2.45 -2.89
C VAL A 246 -14.42 -2.02 -4.34
N ARG A 247 -15.01 -2.88 -5.17
CA ARG A 247 -15.44 -2.57 -6.54
C ARG A 247 -16.86 -2.04 -6.53
N TYR A 248 -17.09 -0.96 -7.26
CA TYR A 248 -18.41 -0.34 -7.41
C TYR A 248 -18.70 0.05 -8.85
N SER A 249 -19.98 0.17 -9.18
CA SER A 249 -20.49 0.82 -10.38
C SER A 249 -21.62 1.79 -10.00
N ASP A 250 -22.06 2.63 -10.93
CA ASP A 250 -23.24 3.48 -10.72
C ASP A 250 -24.45 2.66 -10.25
N LYS A 251 -24.59 1.43 -10.79
CA LYS A 251 -25.68 0.53 -10.43
C LYS A 251 -25.50 -0.06 -9.03
N SER A 252 -24.30 -0.56 -8.71
CA SER A 252 -24.05 -1.18 -7.40
C SER A 252 -24.12 -0.15 -6.27
N LYS A 253 -23.60 1.07 -6.50
CA LYS A 253 -23.74 2.23 -5.62
C LYS A 253 -25.20 2.56 -5.34
N ALA A 254 -26.05 2.61 -6.38
CA ALA A 254 -27.47 2.86 -6.22
C ALA A 254 -28.19 1.77 -5.41
N LEU A 255 -27.65 0.55 -5.40
CA LEU A 255 -28.13 -0.58 -4.61
C LEU A 255 -27.48 -0.66 -3.22
N GLY A 256 -26.44 0.12 -2.94
CA GLY A 256 -25.70 0.10 -1.68
C GLY A 256 -24.88 -1.18 -1.47
N VAL A 257 -24.39 -1.81 -2.55
CA VAL A 257 -23.61 -3.05 -2.50
C VAL A 257 -22.36 -2.98 -3.40
N PRO A 258 -21.30 -3.76 -3.11
CA PRO A 258 -20.17 -3.94 -4.01
C PRO A 258 -20.56 -4.63 -5.33
N ASP A 259 -19.66 -4.57 -6.31
CA ASP A 259 -19.87 -5.02 -7.69
C ASP A 259 -18.90 -6.13 -8.09
N ALA A 260 -19.43 -7.35 -8.27
CA ALA A 260 -18.71 -8.50 -8.82
C ALA A 260 -19.22 -8.83 -10.23
N THR A 261 -19.31 -7.83 -11.11
CA THR A 261 -19.71 -7.99 -12.51
C THR A 261 -18.61 -7.64 -13.49
N ASN A 262 -18.78 -8.12 -14.73
CA ASN A 262 -18.11 -7.58 -15.90
C ASN A 262 -18.79 -6.25 -16.30
N GLY A 263 -18.02 -5.25 -16.72
CA GLY A 263 -18.52 -3.93 -17.13
C GLY A 263 -17.74 -2.78 -16.50
N SER A 264 -18.25 -1.56 -16.64
CA SER A 264 -17.62 -0.36 -16.07
C SER A 264 -17.76 -0.35 -14.55
N THR A 265 -16.67 -0.70 -13.87
CA THR A 265 -16.53 -0.66 -12.42
C THR A 265 -15.30 0.14 -12.02
N TYR A 266 -15.27 0.64 -10.80
CA TYR A 266 -14.19 1.44 -10.25
C TYR A 266 -13.88 1.08 -8.80
N PHE A 267 -12.69 1.43 -8.34
CA PHE A 267 -12.25 1.28 -6.96
C PHE A 267 -12.84 2.40 -6.10
N SER A 268 -13.42 2.02 -4.96
CA SER A 268 -13.95 2.96 -3.97
C SER A 268 -13.91 2.34 -2.58
N VAL A 269 -13.46 3.14 -1.61
CA VAL A 269 -13.41 2.79 -0.18
C VAL A 269 -14.61 3.32 0.59
N ASP A 270 -15.53 4.02 -0.06
CA ASP A 270 -16.60 4.80 0.59
C ASP A 270 -17.99 4.44 0.06
N GLY A 271 -18.23 3.14 -0.15
CA GLY A 271 -19.52 2.64 -0.59
C GLY A 271 -19.88 3.03 -2.03
N GLY A 272 -18.88 3.32 -2.86
CA GLY A 272 -19.06 3.80 -4.23
C GLY A 272 -19.24 5.31 -4.34
N ALA A 273 -19.08 6.10 -3.26
CA ALA A 273 -19.31 7.53 -3.30
C ALA A 273 -18.31 8.25 -4.21
N ASN A 274 -17.01 7.93 -4.10
CA ASN A 274 -15.93 8.47 -4.91
C ASN A 274 -15.27 7.39 -5.77
N ASN A 275 -14.97 7.71 -7.03
CA ASN A 275 -14.18 6.86 -7.92
C ASN A 275 -12.69 7.21 -7.76
N LEU A 276 -11.89 6.24 -7.30
CA LEU A 276 -10.45 6.38 -7.12
C LEU A 276 -9.64 5.90 -8.34
N GLY A 277 -10.21 5.05 -9.17
CA GLY A 277 -9.61 4.51 -10.40
C GLY A 277 -10.51 3.48 -11.07
N ASP A 278 -10.59 3.52 -12.41
CA ASP A 278 -11.39 2.57 -13.18
C ASP A 278 -10.68 1.21 -13.30
N PHE A 279 -11.46 0.13 -13.22
CA PHE A 279 -11.00 -1.20 -13.57
C PHE A 279 -11.26 -1.50 -15.05
N SER A 280 -10.50 -2.47 -15.57
CA SER A 280 -10.83 -3.11 -16.84
C SER A 280 -12.23 -3.73 -16.80
N THR A 281 -12.91 -3.76 -17.94
CA THR A 281 -14.35 -4.10 -18.05
C THR A 281 -14.62 -5.57 -18.34
N GLY A 282 -13.58 -6.38 -18.49
CA GLY A 282 -13.67 -7.84 -18.59
C GLY A 282 -13.36 -8.36 -19.98
N VAL A 283 -12.94 -9.63 -20.04
CA VAL A 283 -12.45 -10.28 -21.26
C VAL A 283 -13.49 -10.28 -22.38
N THR A 284 -14.77 -10.32 -22.02
CA THR A 284 -15.89 -10.28 -22.97
C THR A 284 -16.26 -8.87 -23.45
N ASN A 285 -15.73 -7.82 -22.81
CA ASN A 285 -16.02 -6.42 -23.12
C ASN A 285 -14.81 -5.73 -23.79
N ASP A 286 -13.82 -5.26 -23.02
CA ASP A 286 -12.60 -4.62 -23.55
C ASP A 286 -11.47 -5.63 -23.84
N GLY A 287 -11.70 -6.90 -23.54
CA GLY A 287 -10.73 -7.96 -23.75
C GLY A 287 -9.77 -8.14 -22.59
N LEU A 288 -9.80 -7.30 -21.55
CA LEU A 288 -8.84 -7.33 -20.44
C LEU A 288 -9.51 -7.88 -19.17
N GLN A 289 -8.73 -8.55 -18.33
CA GLN A 289 -9.25 -9.13 -17.08
C GLN A 289 -9.63 -8.03 -16.09
N VAL A 290 -10.74 -8.18 -15.37
CA VAL A 290 -11.21 -7.15 -14.43
C VAL A 290 -10.29 -7.01 -13.20
N SER A 291 -9.38 -7.96 -12.99
CA SER A 291 -8.26 -7.90 -12.05
C SER A 291 -7.14 -6.92 -12.46
N HIS A 292 -7.48 -5.83 -13.16
CA HIS A 292 -6.53 -4.83 -13.64
C HIS A 292 -7.16 -3.45 -13.63
N TRP A 293 -6.31 -2.43 -13.52
CA TRP A 293 -6.71 -1.07 -13.88
C TRP A 293 -7.17 -1.01 -15.34
N ARG A 294 -7.95 0.01 -15.68
CA ARG A 294 -8.28 0.29 -17.07
C ARG A 294 -7.03 0.81 -17.80
N ASP A 295 -6.78 0.32 -19.03
CA ASP A 295 -5.66 0.82 -19.84
C ASP A 295 -5.76 2.33 -20.04
N GLY A 296 -4.68 3.04 -19.68
CA GLY A 296 -4.57 4.49 -19.78
C GLY A 296 -5.15 5.28 -18.60
N ASP A 297 -5.91 4.67 -17.70
CA ASP A 297 -6.33 5.31 -16.46
C ASP A 297 -5.21 5.22 -15.42
N SER A 298 -4.99 6.31 -14.68
CA SER A 298 -4.12 6.41 -13.49
C SER A 298 -2.98 5.38 -13.40
N ARG A 299 -2.07 5.39 -14.39
CA ARG A 299 -1.03 4.36 -14.68
C ARG A 299 -0.31 3.82 -13.43
N GLY A 300 -0.93 2.83 -12.79
CA GLY A 300 -0.36 1.98 -11.75
C GLY A 300 0.31 0.74 -12.32
N ILE A 301 1.05 0.02 -11.48
CA ILE A 301 1.74 -1.20 -11.88
C ILE A 301 0.76 -2.25 -12.38
N MET A 302 -0.48 -2.26 -11.87
CA MET A 302 -1.52 -3.24 -12.22
C MET A 302 -2.28 -2.91 -13.52
N THR A 303 -1.65 -2.15 -14.43
CA THR A 303 -2.15 -1.98 -15.80
C THR A 303 -2.07 -3.29 -16.59
N PRO A 304 -3.05 -3.60 -17.45
CA PRO A 304 -3.10 -4.87 -18.20
C PRO A 304 -2.22 -4.88 -19.45
N LEU A 305 -1.57 -3.77 -19.80
CA LEU A 305 -0.74 -3.65 -21.01
C LEU A 305 0.61 -3.00 -20.68
N LEU A 306 1.70 -3.56 -21.22
CA LEU A 306 3.04 -2.99 -21.16
C LEU A 306 3.55 -2.74 -22.57
N GLU A 307 4.05 -1.55 -22.82
CA GLU A 307 4.69 -1.20 -24.08
C GLU A 307 6.20 -1.49 -24.04
N GLN A 308 6.81 -1.73 -25.20
CA GLN A 308 8.27 -1.82 -25.29
C GLN A 308 8.90 -0.45 -24.99
N GLY A 309 10.04 -0.44 -24.31
CA GLY A 309 10.69 0.79 -23.85
C GLY A 309 10.02 1.45 -22.64
N GLN A 310 8.99 0.83 -22.06
CA GLN A 310 8.28 1.36 -20.90
C GLN A 310 8.72 0.66 -19.61
N ARG A 311 8.92 1.46 -18.56
CA ARG A 311 8.94 1.01 -17.16
C ARG A 311 7.77 1.64 -16.43
N ILE A 312 7.10 0.85 -15.60
CA ILE A 312 5.97 1.30 -14.78
C ILE A 312 6.32 1.01 -13.33
N ASN A 313 6.04 1.96 -12.45
CA ASN A 313 6.26 1.83 -11.03
C ASN A 313 4.94 1.53 -10.32
N ILE A 314 5.04 1.02 -9.10
CA ILE A 314 3.91 0.97 -8.16
C ILE A 314 3.45 2.41 -7.91
N SER A 315 2.16 2.65 -8.07
CA SER A 315 1.52 3.93 -7.80
C SER A 315 0.85 3.93 -6.43
N ASP A 316 0.53 5.11 -5.91
CA ASP A 316 -0.29 5.24 -4.71
C ASP A 316 -1.65 4.53 -4.87
N LEU A 317 -2.25 4.57 -6.06
CA LEU A 317 -3.51 3.87 -6.32
C LEU A 317 -3.40 2.35 -6.12
N ASP A 318 -2.28 1.74 -6.54
CA ASP A 318 -2.04 0.31 -6.31
C ASP A 318 -1.97 0.00 -4.80
N LEU A 319 -1.31 0.86 -4.03
CA LEU A 319 -1.13 0.69 -2.59
C LEU A 319 -2.42 0.92 -1.81
N ARG A 320 -3.21 1.94 -2.17
CA ARG A 320 -4.53 2.20 -1.59
C ARG A 320 -5.49 1.01 -1.76
N LEU A 321 -5.43 0.35 -2.92
CA LEU A 321 -6.23 -0.84 -3.14
C LEU A 321 -5.76 -1.99 -2.25
N LEU A 322 -4.45 -2.27 -2.20
CA LEU A 322 -3.91 -3.34 -1.34
C LEU A 322 -4.24 -3.12 0.14
N ASP A 323 -4.10 -1.88 0.60
CA ASP A 323 -4.49 -1.42 1.94
C ASP A 323 -5.94 -1.76 2.25
N SER A 324 -6.85 -1.31 1.39
CA SER A 324 -8.29 -1.55 1.53
C SER A 324 -8.71 -3.03 1.51
N ILE A 325 -7.81 -3.94 1.13
CA ILE A 325 -8.05 -5.39 1.11
C ILE A 325 -7.24 -6.17 2.16
N GLY A 326 -6.61 -5.48 3.10
CA GLY A 326 -5.95 -6.05 4.28
C GLY A 326 -4.45 -6.18 4.17
N TRP A 327 -3.78 -5.19 3.56
CA TRP A 327 -2.32 -5.06 3.62
C TRP A 327 -1.96 -3.71 4.23
N ASP A 328 -1.38 -3.69 5.42
CA ASP A 328 -0.98 -2.44 6.04
C ASP A 328 -0.01 -1.66 5.15
N ARG A 329 -0.38 -0.43 4.77
CA ARG A 329 0.62 0.53 4.28
C ARG A 329 1.17 1.34 5.43
N GLN A 330 2.47 1.61 5.44
CA GLN A 330 2.96 2.78 6.17
C GLN A 330 3.04 3.96 5.23
N PRO A 331 2.20 4.99 5.43
CA PRO A 331 2.43 6.25 4.79
C PRO A 331 3.83 6.78 5.12
N GLN A 332 4.58 7.23 4.11
CA GLN A 332 5.89 7.89 4.23
C GLN A 332 6.02 8.77 5.47
N LEU A 333 5.00 9.61 5.67
CA LEU A 333 4.95 10.55 6.78
C LEU A 333 5.09 9.84 8.12
N LEU A 334 4.39 8.72 8.32
CA LEU A 334 4.40 8.00 9.60
C LEU A 334 5.74 7.32 9.86
N ALA A 335 6.42 6.84 8.81
CA ALA A 335 7.79 6.32 8.91
C ALA A 335 8.80 7.41 9.27
N ASP A 336 8.68 8.59 8.64
CA ASP A 336 9.52 9.74 8.95
C ASP A 336 9.26 10.29 10.35
N VAL A 337 8.00 10.34 10.79
CA VAL A 337 7.63 10.72 12.15
C VAL A 337 8.23 9.76 13.18
N LYS A 338 8.17 8.45 12.95
CA LYS A 338 8.83 7.45 13.82
C LYS A 338 10.34 7.72 13.91
N THR A 339 10.97 7.97 12.77
CA THR A 339 12.42 8.25 12.69
C THR A 339 12.77 9.55 13.41
N ALA A 340 12.00 10.62 13.18
CA ALA A 340 12.17 11.91 13.83
C ALA A 340 12.01 11.79 15.34
N ILE A 341 10.93 11.17 15.84
CA ILE A 341 10.69 10.94 17.27
C ILE A 341 11.82 10.13 17.93
N GLY A 342 12.31 9.09 17.24
CA GLY A 342 13.43 8.27 17.70
C GLY A 342 14.76 9.03 17.83
N SER A 343 14.93 10.12 17.07
CA SER A 343 16.15 10.95 17.11
C SER A 343 16.17 11.99 18.24
N ILE A 344 15.04 12.24 18.91
CA ILE A 344 14.89 13.33 19.88
C ILE A 344 15.53 12.98 21.23
N HIS A 345 16.30 13.93 21.78
CA HIS A 345 16.88 13.82 23.11
C HIS A 345 15.91 14.27 24.21
N TRP A 346 15.13 13.32 24.71
CA TRP A 346 14.01 13.54 25.64
C TRP A 346 14.39 13.91 27.09
N SER A 347 15.67 13.92 27.45
CA SER A 347 16.12 14.23 28.82
C SER A 347 16.18 15.73 29.13
N ALA A 348 15.90 16.61 28.17
CA ALA A 348 15.88 18.05 28.35
C ALA A 348 14.52 18.55 28.87
N ASP A 349 14.53 19.65 29.63
CA ASP A 349 13.30 20.34 30.08
C ASP A 349 12.49 20.92 28.92
N ASN A 350 13.15 21.17 27.78
CA ASN A 350 12.54 21.58 26.51
C ASN A 350 13.15 20.74 25.38
N PRO A 351 12.53 19.61 24.98
CA PRO A 351 13.06 18.77 23.92
C PRO A 351 13.05 19.51 22.58
N ASP A 352 14.10 19.33 21.79
CA ASP A 352 14.17 19.88 20.43
C ASP A 352 13.30 19.03 19.49
N LEU A 353 12.18 19.59 19.05
CA LEU A 353 11.24 18.94 18.14
C LEU A 353 11.47 19.32 16.67
N SER A 354 12.57 20.03 16.34
CA SER A 354 12.82 20.55 14.99
C SER A 354 12.80 19.46 13.92
N ALA A 355 13.23 18.23 14.25
CA ALA A 355 13.17 17.09 13.34
C ALA A 355 11.72 16.69 12.99
N LEU A 356 10.82 16.68 13.99
CA LEU A 356 9.41 16.36 13.79
C LEU A 356 8.69 17.49 13.05
N GLU A 357 8.94 18.74 13.45
CA GLU A 357 8.40 19.93 12.78
C GLU A 357 8.77 19.95 11.30
N LYS A 358 10.05 19.67 10.99
CA LYS A 358 10.54 19.60 9.62
C LYS A 358 9.81 18.53 8.80
N VAL A 359 9.66 17.32 9.34
CA VAL A 359 8.96 16.22 8.65
C VAL A 359 7.52 16.60 8.32
N LEU A 360 6.77 17.11 9.29
CA LEU A 360 5.37 17.50 9.09
C LEU A 360 5.24 18.66 8.10
N THR A 361 6.12 19.66 8.18
CA THR A 361 6.09 20.84 7.32
C THR A 361 6.54 20.52 5.89
N ASP A 362 7.54 19.65 5.71
CA ASP A 362 7.98 19.19 4.38
C ASP A 362 6.86 18.43 3.67
N TYR A 363 6.16 17.55 4.38
CA TYR A 363 5.00 16.84 3.85
C TYR A 363 3.89 17.79 3.43
N LEU A 364 3.51 18.73 4.30
CA LEU A 364 2.51 19.75 3.98
C LEU A 364 2.91 20.54 2.72
N ASN A 365 4.14 21.00 2.64
CA ASN A 365 4.63 21.77 1.48
C ASN A 365 4.59 20.94 0.19
N ALA A 366 4.97 19.67 0.26
CA ALA A 366 4.94 18.76 -0.89
C ALA A 366 3.51 18.54 -1.41
N GLU A 367 2.54 18.30 -0.52
CA GLU A 367 1.13 18.14 -0.90
C GLU A 367 0.54 19.43 -1.50
N MET A 368 0.84 20.58 -0.92
CA MET A 368 0.40 21.86 -1.47
C MET A 368 1.02 22.16 -2.84
N ALA A 369 2.25 21.72 -3.09
CA ALA A 369 2.90 21.86 -4.38
C ALA A 369 2.22 21.02 -5.48
N LYS A 370 1.79 19.79 -5.15
CA LYS A 370 1.01 18.94 -6.07
C LYS A 370 -0.30 19.61 -6.47
N LEU A 371 -1.05 20.10 -5.48
CA LEU A 371 -2.29 20.84 -5.71
C LEU A 371 -2.08 22.11 -6.53
N ALA A 372 -0.95 22.80 -6.35
CA ALA A 372 -0.60 23.97 -7.12
C ALA A 372 -0.41 23.63 -8.61
N ILE A 373 0.23 22.50 -8.94
CA ILE A 373 0.41 22.03 -10.32
C ILE A 373 -0.95 21.77 -10.98
N GLU A 374 -1.82 21.01 -10.32
CA GLU A 374 -3.15 20.67 -10.86
C GLU A 374 -4.01 21.91 -11.07
N ARG A 375 -4.02 22.80 -10.08
CA ARG A 375 -4.75 24.07 -10.16
C ARG A 375 -4.21 24.92 -11.30
N ASP A 376 -2.90 25.08 -11.42
CA ASP A 376 -2.29 25.96 -12.43
C ASP A 376 -2.54 25.46 -13.86
N ALA A 377 -2.84 24.17 -14.06
CA ALA A 377 -3.25 23.63 -15.35
C ALA A 377 -4.56 24.24 -15.89
N ILE A 378 -5.45 24.72 -15.01
CA ILE A 378 -6.72 25.37 -15.42
C ILE A 378 -6.68 26.89 -15.39
N LYS A 379 -5.54 27.49 -15.04
CA LYS A 379 -5.42 28.95 -14.79
C LYS A 379 -5.91 29.81 -15.95
N ASP A 380 -5.53 29.44 -17.16
CA ASP A 380 -5.89 30.17 -18.38
C ASP A 380 -7.27 29.76 -18.92
N LEU A 381 -7.80 28.61 -18.47
CA LEU A 381 -9.08 28.05 -18.91
C LEU A 381 -10.26 28.58 -18.08
N GLU A 382 -10.10 28.57 -16.76
CA GLU A 382 -11.12 28.95 -15.77
C GLU A 382 -10.49 29.84 -14.67
N PRO A 383 -10.20 31.13 -14.98
CA PRO A 383 -9.46 32.02 -14.08
C PRO A 383 -10.15 32.30 -12.74
N GLU A 384 -11.49 32.30 -12.74
CA GLU A 384 -12.30 32.50 -11.53
C GLU A 384 -12.21 31.29 -10.61
N LEU A 385 -12.36 30.08 -11.15
CA LEU A 385 -12.22 28.84 -10.40
C LEU A 385 -10.78 28.65 -9.90
N TRP A 386 -9.78 28.97 -10.73
CA TRP A 386 -8.38 28.97 -10.31
C TRP A 386 -8.16 29.87 -9.09
N SER A 387 -8.74 31.07 -9.10
CA SER A 387 -8.63 32.03 -8.00
C SER A 387 -9.34 31.55 -6.72
N GLU A 388 -10.51 30.93 -6.85
CA GLU A 388 -11.24 30.30 -5.73
C GLU A 388 -10.41 29.18 -5.09
N LEU A 389 -9.88 28.28 -5.92
CA LEU A 389 -9.06 27.17 -5.46
C LEU A 389 -7.79 27.69 -4.77
N GLN A 390 -7.09 28.67 -5.37
CA GLN A 390 -5.92 29.31 -4.77
C GLN A 390 -6.20 29.86 -3.37
N ALA A 391 -7.31 30.60 -3.19
CA ALA A 391 -7.67 31.15 -1.89
C ALA A 391 -7.93 30.04 -0.86
N ARG A 392 -8.61 28.96 -1.28
CA ARG A 392 -8.89 27.82 -0.41
C ARG A 392 -7.64 27.03 -0.04
N ALA A 393 -6.69 26.89 -0.96
CA ALA A 393 -5.39 26.28 -0.66
C ALA A 393 -4.62 27.07 0.39
N GLU A 394 -4.62 28.40 0.27
CA GLU A 394 -3.95 29.26 1.25
C GLU A 394 -4.60 29.15 2.64
N GLU A 395 -5.94 29.18 2.71
CA GLU A 395 -6.67 29.00 3.97
C GLU A 395 -6.35 27.65 4.62
N GLU A 396 -6.38 26.56 3.85
CA GLU A 396 -6.09 25.25 4.40
C GLU A 396 -4.60 25.15 4.81
N TYR A 397 -3.66 25.68 4.03
CA TYR A 397 -2.24 25.70 4.41
C TYR A 397 -1.99 26.34 5.77
N GLN A 398 -2.58 27.51 6.02
CA GLN A 398 -2.47 28.19 7.32
C GLN A 398 -3.09 27.36 8.45
N LYS A 399 -4.21 26.69 8.18
CA LYS A 399 -4.87 25.82 9.16
C LYS A 399 -4.04 24.57 9.47
N ARG A 400 -3.37 23.97 8.49
CA ARG A 400 -2.46 22.83 8.69
C ARG A 400 -1.22 23.23 9.48
N LEU A 401 -0.65 24.41 9.23
CA LEU A 401 0.46 24.94 10.06
C LEU A 401 0.08 25.02 11.55
N LEU A 402 -1.14 25.47 11.86
CA LEU A 402 -1.66 25.47 13.23
C LEU A 402 -1.85 24.06 13.81
N GLY A 403 -2.28 23.09 12.99
CA GLY A 403 -2.41 21.68 13.40
C GLY A 403 -1.05 21.01 13.68
N ILE A 404 -0.02 21.39 12.91
CA ILE A 404 1.37 20.99 13.17
C ILE A 404 1.83 21.56 14.52
N ASP A 405 1.60 22.85 14.79
CA ASP A 405 1.93 23.46 16.09
C ASP A 405 1.22 22.77 17.26
N GLU A 406 -0.05 22.42 17.09
CA GLU A 406 -0.83 21.66 18.08
C GLU A 406 -0.22 20.27 18.32
N THR A 407 0.15 19.57 17.24
CA THR A 407 0.83 18.26 17.31
C THR A 407 2.13 18.35 18.10
N LEU A 408 2.98 19.33 17.79
CA LEU A 408 4.25 19.56 18.50
C LEU A 408 4.00 19.85 19.98
N SER A 409 2.97 20.64 20.30
CA SER A 409 2.59 20.95 21.69
C SER A 409 2.16 19.70 22.46
N ASN A 410 1.31 18.87 21.84
CA ASN A 410 0.82 17.63 22.44
C ASN A 410 1.98 16.67 22.74
N VAL A 411 2.88 16.46 21.76
CA VAL A 411 4.09 15.63 21.92
C VAL A 411 4.99 16.16 23.03
N ALA A 412 5.24 17.47 23.09
CA ALA A 412 6.05 18.09 24.13
C ALA A 412 5.44 17.93 25.55
N SER A 413 4.11 17.88 25.65
CA SER A 413 3.40 17.81 26.93
C SER A 413 3.52 16.43 27.62
N VAL A 414 3.80 15.37 26.87
CA VAL A 414 3.90 13.99 27.38
C VAL A 414 5.19 13.79 28.18
N LYS A 415 5.05 13.36 29.43
CA LYS A 415 6.18 13.20 30.38
C LYS A 415 6.53 11.73 30.62
N GLY A 416 7.79 11.39 30.38
CA GLY A 416 8.39 10.14 30.85
C GLY A 416 7.97 8.87 30.12
N ASP A 417 7.13 8.96 29.09
CA ASP A 417 6.68 7.84 28.27
C ASP A 417 7.02 8.08 26.78
N PRO A 418 8.06 7.40 26.25
CA PRO A 418 8.42 7.48 24.84
C PRO A 418 7.34 6.95 23.89
N ASN A 419 6.55 5.96 24.30
CA ASN A 419 5.53 5.35 23.45
C ASN A 419 4.34 6.29 23.29
N GLN A 420 3.92 6.94 24.38
CA GLN A 420 2.83 7.91 24.33
C GLN A 420 3.21 9.16 23.50
N ARG A 421 4.49 9.57 23.48
CA ARG A 421 4.96 10.64 22.59
C ARG A 421 4.87 10.26 21.12
N LEU A 422 5.26 9.03 20.81
CA LEU A 422 5.14 8.50 19.45
C LEU A 422 3.68 8.42 19.02
N GLU A 423 2.78 7.98 19.92
CA GLU A 423 1.35 7.93 19.67
C GLU A 423 0.75 9.30 19.33
N GLU A 424 1.05 10.33 20.13
CA GLU A 424 0.59 11.71 19.84
C GLU A 424 1.14 12.25 18.52
N ALA A 425 2.41 11.96 18.21
CA ALA A 425 3.03 12.40 16.95
C ALA A 425 2.41 11.71 15.73
N LEU A 426 2.16 10.41 15.82
CA LEU A 426 1.52 9.63 14.75
C LEU A 426 0.06 10.04 14.55
N LYS A 427 -0.66 10.34 15.64
CA LYS A 427 -2.02 10.84 15.58
C LYS A 427 -2.09 12.19 14.86
N GLY A 428 -1.25 13.15 15.25
CA GLY A 428 -1.20 14.45 14.59
C GLY A 428 -0.83 14.34 13.11
N ALA A 429 0.17 13.51 12.78
CA ALA A 429 0.53 13.22 11.39
C ALA A 429 -0.65 12.63 10.59
N SER A 430 -1.40 11.69 11.17
CA SER A 430 -2.57 11.09 10.53
C SER A 430 -3.71 12.09 10.30
N ASP A 431 -3.93 13.00 11.26
CA ASP A 431 -4.92 14.07 11.14
C ASP A 431 -4.56 15.08 10.02
N GLU A 432 -3.27 15.38 9.85
CA GLU A 432 -2.77 16.19 8.73
C GLU A 432 -2.98 15.49 7.39
N GLN A 433 -2.65 14.20 7.28
CA GLN A 433 -2.87 13.41 6.06
C GLN A 433 -4.33 13.39 5.66
N LYS A 434 -5.22 13.12 6.61
CA LYS A 434 -6.66 13.09 6.36
C LYS A 434 -7.18 14.46 5.88
N SER A 435 -6.75 15.54 6.54
CA SER A 435 -7.19 16.90 6.19
C SER A 435 -6.73 17.30 4.78
N LEU A 436 -5.52 16.90 4.39
CA LEU A 436 -5.00 17.14 3.04
C LEU A 436 -5.67 16.26 1.98
N ALA A 437 -5.96 14.99 2.29
CA ALA A 437 -6.73 14.13 1.41
C ALA A 437 -8.15 14.68 1.13
N ASP A 438 -8.83 15.21 2.16
CA ASP A 438 -10.12 15.88 2.01
C ASP A 438 -10.01 17.12 1.08
N LEU A 439 -8.91 17.87 1.16
CA LEU A 439 -8.65 19.01 0.29
C LEU A 439 -8.47 18.58 -1.18
N VAL A 440 -7.64 17.55 -1.41
CA VAL A 440 -7.42 16.94 -2.74
C VAL A 440 -8.74 16.50 -3.35
N LEU A 441 -9.59 15.82 -2.59
CA LEU A 441 -10.88 15.35 -3.09
C LEU A 441 -11.78 16.51 -3.56
N VAL A 442 -11.79 17.63 -2.83
CA VAL A 442 -12.57 18.81 -3.27
C VAL A 442 -11.97 19.45 -4.52
N TYR A 443 -10.64 19.48 -4.64
CA TYR A 443 -9.95 19.94 -5.84
C TYR A 443 -10.32 19.08 -7.05
N GLN A 444 -10.15 17.77 -6.97
CA GLN A 444 -10.46 16.84 -8.05
C GLN A 444 -11.92 16.96 -8.52
N ASN A 445 -12.86 17.04 -7.57
CA ASN A 445 -14.28 17.24 -7.88
C ASN A 445 -14.56 18.55 -8.62
N LYS A 446 -13.85 19.64 -8.28
CA LYS A 446 -13.99 20.94 -8.95
C LYS A 446 -13.27 21.01 -10.29
N LEU A 447 -12.16 20.28 -10.45
CA LEU A 447 -11.30 20.30 -11.64
C LEU A 447 -11.78 19.37 -12.77
N LYS A 448 -12.58 18.35 -12.44
CA LYS A 448 -13.08 17.35 -13.40
C LYS A 448 -13.75 17.99 -14.63
N ASP A 449 -14.78 18.80 -14.41
CA ASP A 449 -15.58 19.35 -15.51
C ASP A 449 -14.78 20.30 -16.43
N PRO A 450 -13.93 21.24 -15.93
CA PRO A 450 -13.02 22.02 -16.77
C PRO A 450 -12.06 21.19 -17.63
N LEU A 451 -11.44 20.17 -17.03
CA LEU A 451 -10.44 19.36 -17.71
C LEU A 451 -11.10 18.48 -18.79
N ASP A 452 -12.26 17.90 -18.50
CA ASP A 452 -13.06 17.13 -19.46
C ASP A 452 -13.47 18.00 -20.68
N ARG A 453 -13.84 19.27 -20.45
CA ARG A 453 -14.11 20.22 -21.54
C ARG A 453 -12.87 20.50 -22.40
N GLN A 454 -11.70 20.66 -21.78
CA GLN A 454 -10.45 20.89 -22.49
C GLN A 454 -10.06 19.69 -23.35
N ILE A 455 -10.15 18.47 -22.80
CA ILE A 455 -9.91 17.22 -23.50
C ILE A 455 -10.87 17.09 -24.70
N ALA A 456 -12.17 17.35 -24.50
CA ALA A 456 -13.16 17.34 -25.57
C ALA A 456 -12.84 18.38 -26.68
N SER A 457 -12.35 19.56 -26.32
CA SER A 457 -11.90 20.59 -27.27
C SER A 457 -10.66 20.14 -28.06
N TRP A 458 -9.70 19.45 -27.43
CA TRP A 458 -8.52 18.91 -28.10
C TRP A 458 -8.86 17.75 -29.04
N LEU A 459 -9.77 16.88 -28.63
CA LEU A 459 -10.24 15.76 -29.46
C LEU A 459 -11.06 16.26 -30.67
N ASN A 460 -11.85 17.32 -30.51
CA ASN A 460 -12.56 17.95 -31.63
C ASN A 460 -11.65 18.75 -32.56
N GLY A 461 -10.49 19.21 -32.07
CA GLY A 461 -9.50 19.96 -32.85
C GLY A 461 -8.44 19.11 -33.58
N SER A 462 -8.29 17.83 -33.23
CA SER A 462 -7.22 16.95 -33.75
C SER A 462 -7.74 15.89 -34.73
N SER A 463 -8.41 16.32 -35.82
CA SER A 463 -8.63 15.41 -36.96
C SER A 463 -7.36 15.26 -37.81
N THR A 464 -6.27 14.67 -37.30
CA THR A 464 -5.32 13.88 -38.10
C THR A 464 -4.19 13.22 -37.27
N GLN A 465 -3.96 11.94 -37.60
CA GLN A 465 -2.78 11.10 -37.34
C GLN A 465 -2.51 10.62 -35.91
N LEU A 466 -2.81 9.34 -35.68
CA LEU A 466 -1.95 8.49 -34.86
C LEU A 466 -1.61 7.20 -35.62
N LYS A 467 -0.30 6.98 -35.75
CA LYS A 467 0.31 5.75 -36.27
C LYS A 467 0.12 4.64 -35.25
N THR A 468 -0.09 3.43 -35.75
CA THR A 468 -0.24 2.19 -34.99
C THR A 468 1.04 1.85 -34.21
N THR A 469 0.97 1.91 -32.88
CA THR A 469 1.84 1.17 -31.95
C THR A 469 1.07 -0.03 -31.41
N SER A 470 1.63 -1.23 -31.51
CA SER A 470 0.99 -2.45 -31.03
C SER A 470 1.26 -2.62 -29.52
N LYS A 471 0.21 -2.51 -28.71
CA LYS A 471 0.25 -2.88 -27.28
C LYS A 471 0.10 -4.41 -27.14
N THR A 472 0.79 -5.00 -26.15
CA THR A 472 0.70 -6.45 -25.85
C THR A 472 0.27 -6.64 -24.39
N ARG A 473 -0.46 -7.72 -24.08
CA ARG A 473 -1.07 -7.94 -22.76
C ARG A 473 -0.04 -8.35 -21.70
N LEU A 474 -0.04 -7.62 -20.60
CA LEU A 474 0.32 -8.11 -19.27
C LEU A 474 -0.92 -8.87 -18.77
N GLY A 475 -1.08 -10.13 -19.17
CA GLY A 475 -2.30 -10.85 -18.81
C GLY A 475 -2.47 -12.16 -19.57
N CYS A 476 -2.15 -13.24 -18.86
CA CYS A 476 -2.57 -14.63 -19.01
C CYS A 476 -3.29 -15.02 -20.31
N SER A 477 -2.58 -15.80 -21.12
CA SER A 477 -3.18 -17.03 -21.64
C SER A 477 -2.43 -18.17 -20.98
N LEU A 478 -3.14 -18.93 -20.14
CA LEU A 478 -2.55 -20.14 -19.59
C LEU A 478 -2.77 -21.24 -20.64
N PRO A 479 -1.71 -21.93 -21.10
CA PRO A 479 -1.89 -23.14 -21.87
C PRO A 479 -2.64 -24.17 -21.01
N PRO A 480 -3.31 -25.14 -21.65
CA PRO A 480 -4.21 -26.10 -21.01
C PRO A 480 -3.59 -26.87 -19.84
#